data_AF-A0A2T4DA68-F1
#
_entry.id   AF-A0A2T4DA68-F1
#
_cell.length_a   1.000
_cell.length_b   1.000
_cell.length_c   1.000
_cell.angle_alpha   90.00
_cell.angle_beta   90.00
_cell.angle_gamma   90.00
#
_symmetry.space_group_name_H-M   'P 1'
#
loop_
_entity.id
_entity.type
_entity.pdbx_description
1 polymer ?
#
loop_
_entity_poly.entity_id
_entity_poly.type
_entity_poly.pdbx_seq_one_letter_code
_entity_poly.pdbx_strand_id
1 'polypeptide(L)'
;AVQTLEYAYDDWAIAQVAKKLGKEDIYEEFSKRAQNYKNVFDAQSGFMRPKLYDGSFKKEFDPLNTHGQGFIEGNAWNYSLYVPHDPASMIKMMGGKTQFSQHLDSLFSMELPDKYFEHTEDISREGIIGNYVHGNEPSHHVVYLYNWTDAPWKSQDKIRMVLKDQYQNGADGLGGNDDFGQMSAWYIFSTLGFYPVAPGSTDYAL
;
A
#
# COMPACT_ATOMS: atom_id res chain seq x y z
N ALA A 1 -12.16 -3.30 -5.31
CA ALA A 1 -10.79 -3.84 -5.46
C ALA A 1 -10.11 -3.88 -4.10
N VAL A 2 -10.13 -2.77 -3.35
CA VAL A 2 -9.56 -2.67 -1.99
C VAL A 2 -9.96 -3.82 -1.06
N GLN A 3 -11.25 -4.12 -0.90
CA GLN A 3 -11.70 -5.22 -0.03
C GLN A 3 -11.07 -6.57 -0.39
N THR A 4 -10.82 -6.85 -1.67
CA THR A 4 -10.16 -8.10 -2.08
C THR A 4 -8.70 -8.16 -1.64
N LEU A 5 -8.01 -7.02 -1.62
CA LEU A 5 -6.61 -6.93 -1.19
C LEU A 5 -6.51 -7.08 0.33
N GLU A 6 -7.32 -6.35 1.07
CA GLU A 6 -7.36 -6.41 2.54
C GLU A 6 -7.79 -7.80 3.02
N TYR A 7 -8.83 -8.38 2.45
CA TYR A 7 -9.23 -9.75 2.79
C TYR A 7 -8.16 -10.79 2.44
N ALA A 8 -7.36 -10.59 1.39
CA ALA A 8 -6.26 -11.50 1.08
C ALA A 8 -5.17 -11.43 2.17
N TYR A 9 -4.90 -10.25 2.71
CA TYR A 9 -3.99 -10.09 3.84
C TYR A 9 -4.57 -10.63 5.15
N ASP A 10 -5.85 -10.37 5.44
CA ASP A 10 -6.52 -10.93 6.62
C ASP A 10 -6.54 -12.46 6.57
N ASP A 11 -6.81 -13.04 5.40
CA ASP A 11 -6.76 -14.48 5.18
C ASP A 11 -5.34 -15.02 5.41
N TRP A 12 -4.31 -14.29 4.99
CA TRP A 12 -2.93 -14.65 5.29
C TRP A 12 -2.64 -14.63 6.80
N ALA A 13 -3.14 -13.63 7.54
CA ALA A 13 -2.98 -13.54 8.99
C ALA A 13 -3.67 -14.71 9.70
N ILE A 14 -4.88 -15.08 9.28
CA ILE A 14 -5.58 -16.27 9.77
C ILE A 14 -4.75 -17.53 9.52
N ALA A 15 -4.16 -17.66 8.32
CA ALA A 15 -3.27 -18.78 8.01
C ALA A 15 -2.06 -18.84 8.95
N GLN A 16 -1.43 -17.71 9.29
CA GLN A 16 -0.29 -17.69 10.22
C GLN A 16 -0.68 -18.18 11.62
N VAL A 17 -1.86 -17.77 12.11
CA VAL A 17 -2.38 -18.25 13.41
C VAL A 17 -2.70 -19.75 13.35
N ALA A 18 -3.37 -20.22 12.30
CA ALA A 18 -3.69 -21.63 12.11
C ALA A 18 -2.44 -22.52 12.09
N LYS A 19 -1.40 -22.08 11.38
CA LYS A 19 -0.09 -22.73 11.35
C LYS A 19 0.52 -22.84 12.75
N LYS A 20 0.47 -21.76 13.54
CA LYS A 20 1.01 -21.75 14.91
C LYS A 20 0.26 -22.70 15.84
N LEU A 21 -1.03 -22.91 15.62
CA LEU A 21 -1.89 -23.80 16.39
C LEU A 21 -1.91 -25.25 15.87
N GLY A 22 -1.20 -25.56 14.78
CA GLY A 22 -1.18 -26.89 14.17
C GLY A 22 -2.50 -27.29 13.48
N LYS A 23 -3.30 -26.30 13.03
CA LYS A 23 -4.55 -26.51 12.28
C LYS A 23 -4.29 -26.48 10.78
N GLU A 24 -3.78 -27.59 10.23
CA GLU A 24 -3.27 -27.66 8.86
C GLU A 24 -4.37 -27.44 7.79
N ASP A 25 -5.58 -27.96 8.01
CA ASP A 25 -6.73 -27.78 7.12
C ASP A 25 -7.09 -26.30 6.94
N ILE A 26 -7.16 -25.57 8.06
CA ILE A 26 -7.42 -24.12 8.07
C ILE A 26 -6.24 -23.37 7.44
N TYR A 27 -5.00 -23.75 7.77
CA TYR A 27 -3.81 -23.14 7.18
C TYR A 27 -3.83 -23.25 5.65
N GLU A 28 -4.11 -24.43 5.11
CA GLU A 28 -4.17 -24.64 3.66
C GLU A 28 -5.30 -23.85 2.99
N GLU A 29 -6.50 -23.83 3.58
CA GLU A 29 -7.64 -23.07 3.05
C GLU A 29 -7.31 -21.57 2.97
N PHE A 30 -6.89 -20.99 4.09
CA PHE A 30 -6.64 -19.57 4.19
C PHE A 30 -5.36 -19.15 3.45
N SER A 31 -4.36 -20.01 3.33
CA SER A 31 -3.21 -19.77 2.45
C SER A 31 -3.59 -19.69 0.98
N LYS A 32 -4.58 -20.48 0.53
CA LYS A 32 -5.12 -20.39 -0.84
C LYS A 32 -5.90 -19.09 -1.03
N ARG A 33 -6.75 -18.71 -0.07
CA ARG A 33 -7.53 -17.47 -0.13
C ARG A 33 -6.68 -16.22 -0.06
N ALA A 34 -5.56 -16.26 0.68
CA ALA A 34 -4.56 -15.19 0.71
C ALA A 34 -3.97 -14.84 -0.67
N GLN A 35 -4.17 -15.67 -1.69
CA GLN A 35 -3.74 -15.43 -3.06
C GLN A 35 -4.81 -14.71 -3.91
N ASN A 36 -5.98 -14.40 -3.34
CA ASN A 36 -7.11 -13.79 -4.06
C ASN A 36 -6.81 -12.39 -4.60
N TYR A 37 -5.78 -11.70 -4.11
CA TYR A 37 -5.30 -10.43 -4.70
C TYR A 37 -4.98 -10.58 -6.20
N LYS A 38 -4.55 -11.77 -6.64
CA LYS A 38 -4.28 -12.08 -8.06
C LYS A 38 -5.51 -11.96 -8.94
N ASN A 39 -6.70 -12.15 -8.38
CA ASN A 39 -7.95 -12.13 -9.14
C ASN A 39 -8.35 -10.72 -9.59
N VAL A 40 -7.82 -9.67 -8.95
CA VAL A 40 -8.12 -8.27 -9.28
C VAL A 40 -6.97 -7.57 -9.99
N PHE A 41 -5.85 -8.26 -10.25
CA PHE A 41 -4.76 -7.70 -11.04
C PHE A 41 -5.08 -7.72 -12.53
N ASP A 42 -5.11 -6.54 -13.15
CA ASP A 42 -5.18 -6.41 -14.60
C ASP A 42 -3.78 -6.20 -15.18
N ALA A 43 -3.26 -7.24 -15.83
CA ALA A 43 -1.95 -7.19 -16.47
C ALA A 43 -1.87 -6.18 -17.62
N GLN A 44 -3.01 -5.80 -18.23
CA GLN A 44 -3.00 -4.80 -19.30
C GLN A 44 -2.75 -3.39 -18.76
N SER A 45 -3.38 -3.02 -17.65
CA SER A 45 -3.16 -1.72 -17.02
C SER A 45 -1.96 -1.71 -16.07
N GLY A 46 -1.54 -2.87 -15.56
CA GLY A 46 -0.51 -2.99 -14.51
C GLY A 46 -1.01 -2.65 -13.11
N PHE A 47 -2.33 -2.57 -12.91
CA PHE A 47 -2.95 -2.15 -11.64
C PHE A 47 -3.94 -3.19 -11.15
N MET A 48 -4.20 -3.17 -9.84
CA MET A 48 -5.39 -3.79 -9.29
C MET A 48 -6.61 -3.00 -9.77
N ARG A 49 -7.64 -3.67 -10.29
CA ARG A 49 -8.85 -3.04 -10.84
C ARG A 49 -10.11 -3.70 -10.30
N PRO A 50 -11.19 -2.93 -10.07
CA PRO A 50 -12.47 -3.52 -9.68
C PRO A 50 -13.01 -4.39 -10.82
N LYS A 51 -13.51 -5.57 -10.46
CA LYS A 51 -14.28 -6.44 -11.34
C LYS A 51 -15.78 -6.28 -11.08
N LEU A 52 -16.55 -6.34 -12.16
CA LEU A 52 -18.01 -6.37 -12.12
C LEU A 52 -18.50 -7.80 -11.85
N TYR A 53 -19.81 -7.94 -11.60
CA TYR A 53 -20.43 -9.23 -11.28
C TYR A 53 -20.23 -10.29 -12.39
N ASP A 54 -20.03 -9.86 -13.64
CA ASP A 54 -19.78 -10.72 -14.79
C ASP A 54 -18.30 -11.13 -14.94
N GLY A 55 -17.44 -10.70 -14.01
CA GLY A 55 -16.01 -10.98 -13.99
C GLY A 55 -15.15 -10.04 -14.85
N SER A 56 -15.77 -9.13 -15.62
CA SER A 56 -15.04 -8.15 -16.42
C SER A 56 -14.48 -7.02 -15.54
N PHE A 57 -13.35 -6.44 -15.94
CA PHE A 57 -12.84 -5.23 -15.28
C PHE A 57 -13.70 -4.01 -15.63
N LYS A 58 -13.91 -3.11 -14.66
CA LYS A 58 -14.62 -1.84 -14.88
C LYS A 58 -13.97 -1.07 -16.03
N LYS A 59 -14.71 -0.81 -17.12
CA LYS A 59 -14.17 -0.21 -18.35
C LYS A 59 -13.67 1.22 -18.14
N GLU A 60 -14.46 2.04 -17.47
CA GLU A 60 -14.10 3.41 -17.11
C GLU A 60 -13.23 3.38 -15.85
N PHE A 61 -11.93 3.48 -16.07
CA PHE A 61 -10.92 3.38 -15.02
C PHE A 61 -9.89 4.49 -15.20
N ASP A 62 -9.78 5.35 -14.18
CA ASP A 62 -8.72 6.33 -14.06
C ASP A 62 -7.86 5.95 -12.84
N PRO A 63 -6.60 5.54 -13.04
CA PRO A 63 -5.77 5.04 -11.95
C PRO A 63 -5.38 6.13 -10.93
N LEU A 64 -5.51 7.41 -11.28
CA LEU A 64 -5.14 8.54 -10.40
C LEU A 64 -6.30 8.98 -9.50
N ASN A 65 -7.54 8.73 -9.91
CA ASN A 65 -8.72 9.20 -9.20
C ASN A 65 -8.98 8.37 -7.93
N THR A 66 -9.19 9.05 -6.81
CA THR A 66 -9.44 8.43 -5.50
C THR A 66 -10.91 8.12 -5.25
N HIS A 67 -11.81 8.64 -6.08
CA HIS A 67 -13.25 8.49 -5.95
C HIS A 67 -13.85 7.58 -7.04
N GLY A 68 -14.72 6.64 -6.63
CA GLY A 68 -15.49 5.81 -7.55
C GLY A 68 -14.69 4.78 -8.36
N GLN A 69 -13.40 4.57 -8.05
CA GLN A 69 -12.53 3.62 -8.78
C GLN A 69 -12.39 2.24 -8.08
N GLY A 70 -13.16 2.00 -7.02
CA GLY A 70 -13.13 0.73 -6.28
C GLY A 70 -12.03 0.63 -5.22
N PHE A 71 -11.55 1.80 -4.78
CA PHE A 71 -10.64 2.04 -3.66
C PHE A 71 -11.33 2.98 -2.66
N ILE A 72 -10.91 2.94 -1.40
CA ILE A 72 -11.41 3.81 -0.33
C ILE A 72 -10.29 4.78 -0.01
N GLU A 73 -10.54 6.08 -0.14
CA GLU A 73 -9.58 7.14 0.22
C GLU A 73 -8.15 6.95 -0.33
N GLY A 74 -8.08 6.50 -1.58
CA GLY A 74 -6.82 6.28 -2.26
C GLY A 74 -7.06 5.90 -3.71
N ASN A 75 -5.98 5.85 -4.49
CA ASN A 75 -6.05 5.57 -5.90
C ASN A 75 -5.32 4.25 -6.24
N ALA A 76 -5.38 3.84 -7.49
CA ALA A 76 -4.81 2.57 -7.93
C ALA A 76 -3.28 2.53 -7.78
N TRP A 77 -2.62 3.68 -7.86
CA TRP A 77 -1.17 3.80 -7.74
C TRP A 77 -0.64 3.39 -6.36
N ASN A 78 -1.39 3.72 -5.30
CA ASN A 78 -1.04 3.36 -3.93
C ASN A 78 -1.62 1.99 -3.56
N TYR A 79 -2.91 1.74 -3.80
CA TYR A 79 -3.54 0.48 -3.40
C TYR A 79 -3.05 -0.75 -4.15
N SER A 80 -2.56 -0.62 -5.40
CA SER A 80 -2.00 -1.77 -6.11
C SER A 80 -0.74 -2.32 -5.46
N LEU A 81 -0.17 -1.59 -4.49
CA LEU A 81 1.00 -1.97 -3.70
C LEU A 81 0.63 -2.67 -2.38
N TYR A 82 -0.66 -2.86 -2.10
CA TYR A 82 -1.14 -3.48 -0.87
C TYR A 82 -1.20 -5.01 -0.97
N VAL A 83 -0.02 -5.63 -1.01
CA VAL A 83 0.17 -7.10 -0.87
C VAL A 83 1.32 -7.36 0.11
N PRO A 84 1.23 -6.88 1.37
CA PRO A 84 2.35 -6.90 2.31
C PRO A 84 2.79 -8.33 2.68
N HIS A 85 1.88 -9.30 2.61
CA HIS A 85 2.16 -10.70 2.90
C HIS A 85 2.91 -11.45 1.79
N ASP A 86 2.98 -10.89 0.57
CA ASP A 86 3.64 -11.53 -0.59
C ASP A 86 4.21 -10.49 -1.60
N PRO A 87 5.10 -9.59 -1.16
CA PRO A 87 5.62 -8.50 -1.99
C PRO A 87 6.44 -9.03 -3.18
N ALA A 88 7.12 -10.17 -3.03
CA ALA A 88 7.89 -10.77 -4.12
C ALA A 88 7.00 -11.20 -5.30
N SER A 89 5.85 -11.84 -5.02
CA SER A 89 4.91 -12.21 -6.08
C SER A 89 4.25 -11.00 -6.71
N MET A 90 3.89 -9.98 -5.92
CA MET A 90 3.36 -8.71 -6.42
C MET A 90 4.35 -8.04 -7.37
N ILE A 91 5.62 -7.90 -6.98
CA ILE A 91 6.67 -7.31 -7.83
C ILE A 91 6.81 -8.10 -9.13
N LYS A 92 6.77 -9.42 -9.08
CA LYS A 92 6.81 -10.26 -10.30
C LYS A 92 5.62 -10.01 -11.21
N MET A 93 4.41 -9.88 -10.66
CA MET A 93 3.20 -9.57 -11.42
C MET A 93 3.27 -8.18 -12.08
N MET A 94 3.86 -7.20 -11.40
CA MET A 94 4.04 -5.82 -11.87
C MET A 94 5.27 -5.64 -12.77
N GLY A 95 5.76 -6.70 -13.41
CA GLY A 95 6.83 -6.62 -14.40
C GLY A 95 8.26 -6.68 -13.85
N GLY A 96 8.42 -7.08 -12.58
CA GLY A 96 9.71 -7.32 -11.95
C GLY A 96 10.31 -6.09 -11.28
N LYS A 97 11.45 -6.31 -10.60
CA LYS A 97 12.07 -5.32 -9.69
C LYS A 97 12.36 -3.96 -10.36
N THR A 98 12.83 -3.96 -11.61
CA THR A 98 13.17 -2.72 -12.32
C THR A 98 11.95 -1.86 -12.59
N GLN A 99 10.89 -2.45 -13.16
CA GLN A 99 9.64 -1.71 -13.43
C GLN A 99 8.98 -1.27 -12.12
N PHE A 100 9.01 -2.15 -11.11
CA PHE A 100 8.46 -1.82 -9.80
C PHE A 100 9.21 -0.67 -9.12
N SER A 101 10.54 -0.63 -9.16
CA SER A 101 11.30 0.51 -8.63
C SER A 101 10.98 1.81 -9.38
N GLN A 102 10.72 1.76 -10.69
CA GLN A 102 10.34 2.96 -11.47
C GLN A 102 8.92 3.43 -11.12
N HIS A 103 8.00 2.50 -10.84
CA HIS A 103 6.67 2.81 -10.32
C HIS A 103 6.76 3.54 -8.99
N LEU A 104 7.57 3.02 -8.05
CA LEU A 104 7.82 3.67 -6.78
C LEU A 104 8.48 5.05 -6.96
N ASP A 105 9.47 5.19 -7.85
CA ASP A 105 10.11 6.49 -8.11
C ASP A 105 9.06 7.52 -8.58
N SER A 106 8.17 7.09 -9.48
CA SER A 106 7.10 7.92 -10.04
C SER A 106 6.12 8.41 -8.98
N LEU A 107 5.83 7.64 -7.93
CA LEU A 107 4.97 8.09 -6.84
C LEU A 107 5.49 9.37 -6.18
N PHE A 108 6.80 9.49 -5.98
CA PHE A 108 7.40 10.65 -5.29
C PHE A 108 7.72 11.82 -6.23
N SER A 109 7.75 11.61 -7.55
CA SER A 109 8.10 12.66 -8.52
C SER A 109 6.90 13.19 -9.32
N MET A 110 5.83 12.43 -9.44
CA MET A 110 4.64 12.82 -10.21
C MET A 110 3.81 13.82 -9.42
N GLU A 111 3.42 14.93 -10.03
CA GLU A 111 2.41 15.80 -9.45
C GLU A 111 1.02 15.15 -9.62
N LEU A 112 0.29 14.96 -8.53
CA LEU A 112 -1.12 14.56 -8.55
C LEU A 112 -2.02 15.80 -8.52
N PRO A 113 -2.72 16.19 -9.60
CA PRO A 113 -3.64 17.35 -9.58
C PRO A 113 -4.81 17.23 -8.60
N ASP A 114 -5.26 18.37 -8.03
CA ASP A 114 -6.34 18.44 -7.02
C ASP A 114 -7.62 17.72 -7.44
N LYS A 115 -8.01 17.83 -8.72
CA LYS A 115 -9.20 17.19 -9.28
C LYS A 115 -9.29 15.66 -9.05
N TYR A 116 -8.16 15.02 -8.73
CA TYR A 116 -8.10 13.58 -8.52
C TYR A 116 -8.41 13.17 -7.08
N PHE A 117 -8.38 14.11 -6.12
CA PHE A 117 -8.68 13.85 -4.71
C PHE A 117 -9.67 14.85 -4.08
N GLU A 118 -10.13 15.88 -4.80
CA GLU A 118 -11.10 16.87 -4.32
C GLU A 118 -12.45 16.28 -3.86
N HIS A 119 -12.74 15.02 -4.20
CA HIS A 119 -13.93 14.28 -3.78
C HIS A 119 -13.63 13.24 -2.68
N THR A 120 -12.52 13.38 -1.97
CA THR A 120 -12.10 12.51 -0.87
C THR A 120 -11.78 13.38 0.34
N GLU A 121 -12.59 13.24 1.40
CA GLU A 121 -12.53 14.10 2.58
C GLU A 121 -11.19 13.96 3.34
N ASP A 122 -10.69 12.73 3.46
CA ASP A 122 -9.49 12.41 4.24
C ASP A 122 -8.16 12.54 3.46
N ILE A 123 -8.19 13.14 2.26
CA ILE A 123 -6.97 13.44 1.49
C ILE A 123 -6.84 14.95 1.33
N SER A 124 -5.79 15.50 1.91
CA SER A 124 -5.39 16.90 1.75
C SER A 124 -4.16 17.05 0.86
N ARG A 125 -3.92 18.26 0.35
CA ARG A 125 -2.72 18.56 -0.44
C ARG A 125 -1.45 18.43 0.41
N GLU A 126 -1.55 18.84 1.67
CA GLU A 126 -0.47 18.82 2.66
C GLU A 126 0.00 17.39 2.98
N GLY A 127 -0.92 16.42 2.91
CA GLY A 127 -0.65 15.00 3.12
C GLY A 127 -0.04 14.25 1.94
N ILE A 128 0.27 14.93 0.83
CA ILE A 128 0.72 14.32 -0.42
C ILE A 128 2.15 14.75 -0.78
N ILE A 129 3.00 13.78 -1.07
CA ILE A 129 4.32 13.98 -1.71
C ILE A 129 4.27 13.40 -3.12
N GLY A 130 4.08 14.28 -4.12
CA GLY A 130 3.83 13.86 -5.49
C GLY A 130 2.46 13.18 -5.65
N ASN A 131 2.44 11.85 -5.67
CA ASN A 131 1.27 10.96 -5.66
C ASN A 131 1.32 9.94 -4.50
N TYR A 132 2.35 10.00 -3.65
CA TYR A 132 2.41 9.28 -2.39
C TYR A 132 1.55 10.00 -1.36
N VAL A 133 0.50 9.34 -0.85
CA VAL A 133 -0.47 9.93 0.09
C VAL A 133 -0.09 9.52 1.51
N HIS A 134 0.76 10.29 2.18
CA HIS A 134 1.22 9.96 3.52
C HIS A 134 0.17 10.25 4.60
N GLY A 135 -0.71 11.23 4.36
CA GLY A 135 -1.78 11.58 5.30
C GLY A 135 -2.86 10.50 5.48
N ASN A 136 -2.70 9.32 4.86
CA ASN A 136 -3.62 8.20 4.98
C ASN A 136 -2.87 6.85 4.91
N GLU A 137 -3.38 5.83 5.62
CA GLU A 137 -2.74 4.53 5.84
C GLU A 137 -2.36 3.72 4.59
N PRO A 138 -3.10 3.75 3.47
CA PRO A 138 -2.82 2.87 2.33
C PRO A 138 -1.40 3.03 1.76
N SER A 139 -0.73 4.16 2.03
CA SER A 139 0.64 4.42 1.55
C SER A 139 1.72 4.14 2.60
N HIS A 140 1.38 3.88 3.86
CA HIS A 140 2.36 3.87 4.96
C HIS A 140 3.50 2.86 4.77
N HIS A 141 3.22 1.68 4.20
CA HIS A 141 4.22 0.65 3.95
C HIS A 141 5.02 0.86 2.64
N VAL A 142 4.56 1.72 1.74
CA VAL A 142 5.06 1.80 0.35
C VAL A 142 6.55 2.20 0.28
N VAL A 143 7.01 3.11 1.15
CA VAL A 143 8.43 3.52 1.18
C VAL A 143 9.37 2.34 1.47
N TYR A 144 8.90 1.34 2.20
CA TYR A 144 9.68 0.16 2.56
C TYR A 144 9.74 -0.88 1.43
N LEU A 145 8.91 -0.76 0.40
CA LEU A 145 8.85 -1.72 -0.71
C LEU A 145 10.10 -1.65 -1.61
N TYR A 146 10.88 -0.57 -1.58
CA TYR A 146 12.19 -0.53 -2.23
C TYR A 146 13.14 -1.62 -1.68
N ASN A 147 12.94 -2.12 -0.46
CA ASN A 147 13.73 -3.22 0.11
C ASN A 147 13.58 -4.54 -0.65
N TRP A 148 12.49 -4.72 -1.39
CA TRP A 148 12.28 -5.88 -2.26
C TRP A 148 12.75 -5.64 -3.71
N THR A 149 13.29 -4.47 -4.00
CA THR A 149 13.90 -4.13 -5.30
C THR A 149 15.43 -4.32 -5.26
N ASP A 150 16.11 -3.95 -6.34
CA ASP A 150 17.58 -3.88 -6.36
C ASP A 150 18.11 -2.50 -5.92
N ALA A 151 17.24 -1.64 -5.38
CA ALA A 151 17.55 -0.29 -4.91
C ALA A 151 17.07 0.03 -3.48
N PRO A 152 17.42 -0.79 -2.46
CA PRO A 152 16.95 -0.61 -1.07
C PRO A 152 17.37 0.73 -0.42
N TRP A 153 18.47 1.35 -0.87
CA TRP A 153 18.88 2.67 -0.36
C TRP A 153 17.85 3.76 -0.63
N LYS A 154 16.95 3.56 -1.60
CA LYS A 154 15.85 4.49 -1.88
C LYS A 154 14.80 4.48 -0.75
N SER A 155 14.60 3.37 -0.04
CA SER A 155 13.75 3.35 1.17
C SER A 155 14.21 4.42 2.15
N GLN A 156 15.51 4.45 2.44
CA GLN A 156 16.12 5.37 3.41
C GLN A 156 16.03 6.83 2.96
N ASP A 157 16.17 7.10 1.65
CA ASP A 157 15.95 8.42 1.08
C ASP A 157 14.50 8.88 1.28
N LYS A 158 13.52 8.04 0.89
CA LYS A 158 12.09 8.38 0.97
C LYS A 158 11.57 8.47 2.40
N ILE A 159 12.03 7.61 3.31
CA ILE A 159 11.68 7.71 4.74
C ILE A 159 12.11 9.06 5.31
N ARG A 160 13.34 9.51 5.01
CA ARG A 160 13.82 10.83 5.48
C ARG A 160 13.06 12.00 4.86
N MET A 161 12.68 11.87 3.59
CA MET A 161 11.82 12.84 2.90
C MET A 161 10.47 12.96 3.60
N VAL A 162 9.78 11.83 3.84
CA VAL A 162 8.48 11.80 4.52
C VAL A 162 8.59 12.34 5.95
N LEU A 163 9.56 11.89 6.74
CA LEU A 163 9.76 12.37 8.12
C LEU A 163 9.95 13.90 8.19
N LYS A 164 10.61 14.49 7.19
CA LYS A 164 10.86 15.93 7.11
C LYS A 164 9.62 16.71 6.66
N ASP A 165 8.93 16.18 5.65
CA ASP A 165 7.88 16.93 4.95
C ASP A 165 6.50 16.77 5.60
N GLN A 166 6.30 15.73 6.42
CA GLN A 166 4.97 15.35 6.95
C GLN A 166 4.85 15.41 8.48
N TYR A 167 5.95 15.64 9.19
CA TYR A 167 5.98 15.72 10.65
C TYR A 167 6.68 16.98 11.14
N GLN A 168 5.96 17.79 11.91
CA GLN A 168 6.44 19.05 12.48
C GLN A 168 6.01 19.18 13.95
N ASN A 169 6.63 20.09 14.69
CA ASN A 169 6.36 20.29 16.12
C ASN A 169 5.27 21.36 16.42
N GLY A 170 4.45 21.68 15.42
CA GLY A 170 3.33 22.63 15.50
C GLY A 170 1.97 21.96 15.74
N ALA A 171 0.92 22.78 15.88
CA ALA A 171 -0.46 22.29 16.02
C ALA A 171 -1.00 21.64 14.73
N ASP A 172 -0.44 22.02 13.58
CA ASP A 172 -0.60 21.47 12.23
C ASP A 172 0.54 20.49 11.89
N GLY A 173 1.08 19.82 12.90
CA GLY A 173 2.31 19.02 12.78
C GLY A 173 2.20 17.70 12.03
N LEU A 174 1.00 17.29 11.60
CA LEU A 174 0.77 16.03 10.88
C LEU A 174 0.17 16.31 9.51
N GLY A 175 0.64 15.58 8.50
CA GLY A 175 0.11 15.65 7.13
C GLY A 175 -1.30 15.04 6.94
N GLY A 176 -1.92 14.52 8.01
CA GLY A 176 -3.23 13.88 7.97
C GLY A 176 -3.78 13.62 9.38
N ASN A 177 -4.88 12.87 9.47
CA ASN A 177 -5.44 12.43 10.74
C ASN A 177 -4.44 11.52 11.46
N ASP A 178 -4.36 11.60 12.80
CA ASP A 178 -3.45 10.72 13.56
C ASP A 178 -3.98 9.27 13.63
N ASP A 179 -5.27 9.08 13.36
CA ASP A 179 -5.98 7.80 13.39
C ASP A 179 -5.67 6.95 14.62
N PHE A 180 -5.95 7.56 15.78
CA PHE A 180 -5.77 6.96 17.09
C PHE A 180 -4.32 6.48 17.36
N GLY A 181 -3.33 7.22 16.84
CA GLY A 181 -1.92 6.98 17.05
C GLY A 181 -1.21 6.22 15.92
N GLN A 182 -1.89 5.94 14.82
CA GLN A 182 -1.34 5.24 13.66
C GLN A 182 -0.23 6.07 12.98
N MET A 183 -0.45 7.36 12.70
CA MET A 183 0.57 8.26 12.16
C MET A 183 1.74 8.44 13.12
N SER A 184 1.43 8.61 14.41
CA SER A 184 2.44 8.69 15.47
C SER A 184 3.29 7.42 15.58
N ALA A 185 2.69 6.23 15.45
CA ALA A 185 3.40 4.96 15.46
C ALA A 185 4.31 4.82 14.23
N TRP A 186 3.85 5.25 13.05
CA TRP A 186 4.67 5.28 11.84
C TRP A 186 5.92 6.13 12.04
N TYR A 187 5.78 7.32 12.63
CA TYR A 187 6.91 8.19 12.96
C TYR A 187 7.90 7.49 13.91
N ILE A 188 7.41 6.87 14.98
CA ILE A 188 8.25 6.18 15.97
C ILE A 188 9.03 5.03 15.32
N PHE A 189 8.37 4.14 14.59
CA PHE A 189 9.04 3.03 13.90
C PHE A 189 10.09 3.52 12.90
N SER A 190 9.71 4.48 12.06
CA SER A 190 10.59 5.05 11.04
C SER A 190 11.82 5.75 11.64
N THR A 191 11.67 6.43 12.78
CA THR A 191 12.79 7.08 13.49
C THR A 191 13.67 6.09 14.25
N LEU A 192 13.12 4.96 14.71
CA LEU A 192 13.89 3.83 15.24
C LEU A 192 14.65 3.06 14.15
N GLY A 193 14.28 3.24 12.88
CA GLY A 193 14.95 2.67 11.72
C GLY A 193 14.47 1.27 11.34
N PHE A 194 13.22 0.90 11.68
CA PHE A 194 12.59 -0.33 11.22
C PHE A 194 11.07 -0.25 11.24
N TYR A 195 10.37 -0.99 10.38
CA TYR A 195 8.91 -0.93 10.24
C TYR A 195 8.25 -2.30 9.99
N PRO A 196 7.11 -2.61 10.64
CA PRO A 196 6.36 -3.85 10.40
C PRO A 196 5.51 -3.74 9.12
N VAL A 197 6.08 -4.06 7.96
CA VAL A 197 5.38 -3.99 6.66
C VAL A 197 4.18 -4.95 6.59
N ALA A 198 4.31 -6.14 7.17
CA ALA A 198 3.25 -7.14 7.22
C ALA A 198 2.99 -7.56 8.68
N PRO A 199 2.17 -6.80 9.43
CA PRO A 199 1.82 -7.17 10.80
C PRO A 199 1.28 -8.62 10.88
N GLY A 200 1.66 -9.36 11.92
CA GLY A 200 1.41 -10.81 11.98
C GLY A 200 2.56 -11.66 11.40
N SER A 201 3.48 -11.06 10.66
CA SER A 201 4.84 -11.61 10.49
C SER A 201 5.70 -11.28 11.71
N THR A 202 6.86 -11.91 11.81
CA THR A 202 7.91 -11.56 12.79
C THR A 202 8.97 -10.63 12.22
N ASP A 203 8.76 -10.12 11.00
CA ASP A 203 9.78 -9.43 10.23
C ASP A 203 9.57 -7.90 10.28
N TYR A 204 10.69 -7.17 10.32
CA TYR A 204 10.71 -5.71 10.26
C TYR A 204 11.63 -5.28 9.12
N ALA A 205 11.14 -4.36 8.27
CA ALA A 205 11.89 -3.79 7.17
C ALA A 205 12.76 -2.63 7.68
N LEU A 206 14.01 -2.53 7.17
CA LEU A 206 14.96 -1.46 7.50
C LEU A 206 14.84 -0.23 6.60
#